data_AF-A0A3D6CI55-F1
#
_entry.id   AF-A0A3D6CI55-F1
#
_cell.length_a   1.000
_cell.length_b   1.000
_cell.length_c   1.000
_cell.angle_alpha   90.00
_cell.angle_beta   90.00
_cell.angle_gamma   90.00
#
_symmetry.space_group_name_H-M   'P 1'
#
loop_
_entity.id
_entity.type
_entity.pdbx_description
1 polymer ?
#
loop_
_entity_poly.entity_id
_entity_poly.type
_entity_poly.pdbx_seq_one_letter_code
_entity_poly.pdbx_strand_id
1 'polypeptide(L)' 'MNLNLTKPIVFFDLETTGINIATDRIVEIAVLKVFPNGNKESKTW' A
#
# COMPACT_ATOMS: atom_id res chain seq x y z
N MET A 1 -2.94 -15.52 -8.38
CA MET A 1 -2.13 -14.84 -9.43
C MET A 1 -0.66 -15.02 -9.07
N ASN A 2 0.15 -15.59 -9.96
CA ASN A 2 1.60 -15.57 -9.81
C ASN A 2 2.11 -14.24 -10.36
N LEU A 3 2.58 -13.36 -9.47
CA LEU A 3 3.19 -12.09 -9.86
C LEU A 3 4.64 -12.35 -10.25
N ASN A 4 4.97 -12.16 -11.53
CA ASN A 4 6.35 -12.24 -12.02
C ASN A 4 7.05 -10.90 -11.79
N LEU A 5 7.55 -10.71 -10.57
CA LEU A 5 8.19 -9.46 -10.16
C LEU A 5 9.71 -9.52 -10.39
N THR A 6 10.27 -8.46 -10.97
CA THR A 6 11.73 -8.27 -11.04
C THR A 6 12.24 -7.34 -9.92
N LYS A 7 11.32 -6.63 -9.25
CA LYS A 7 11.57 -5.72 -8.12
C LYS A 7 10.43 -5.83 -7.10
N PRO A 8 10.64 -5.49 -5.83
CA PRO A 8 9.54 -5.42 -4.87
C PRO A 8 8.45 -4.46 -5.33
N ILE A 9 7.19 -4.82 -5.09
CA ILE A 9 6.02 -3.97 -5.34
C ILE A 9 5.34 -3.67 -4.00
N VAL A 10 4.78 -2.48 -3.89
CA VAL A 10 3.96 -2.09 -2.74
C VAL A 10 2.53 -1.87 -3.22
N PHE A 11 1.60 -2.53 -2.56
CA PHE A 11 0.18 -2.20 -2.58
C PHE A 11 -0.10 -1.38 -1.32
N PHE A 12 -0.83 -0.29 -1.46
CA PHE A 12 -1.27 0.48 -0.31
C PHE A 12 -2.71 0.91 -0.52
N ASP A 13 -3.39 1.12 0.60
CA ASP A 13 -4.75 1.61 0.67
C ASP A 13 -4.80 2.76 1.68
N LEU A 14 -5.64 3.75 1.39
CA LEU A 14 -5.76 4.97 2.17
C LEU A 14 -7.21 5.19 2.56
N GLU A 15 -7.43 5.41 3.85
CA GLU A 15 -8.67 5.97 4.34
C GLU A 15 -8.47 7.46 4.57
N THR A 16 -9.38 8.28 4.06
CA THR A 16 -9.25 9.74 4.04
C THR A 16 -10.48 10.42 4.62
N THR A 17 -10.32 11.64 5.12
CA THR A 17 -11.47 12.44 5.60
C THR A 17 -12.40 12.87 4.47
N GLY A 18 -11.93 12.79 3.22
CA GLY A 18 -12.64 13.19 2.01
C GLY A 18 -11.71 13.17 0.79
N ILE A 19 -12.22 13.59 -0.37
CA ILE A 19 -11.52 13.51 -1.65
C ILE A 19 -10.75 14.77 -2.05
N ASN A 20 -10.86 15.86 -1.27
CA ASN A 20 -10.24 17.13 -1.60
C ASN A 20 -8.76 17.15 -1.15
N ILE A 21 -7.86 17.05 -2.11
CA ILE A 21 -6.40 16.98 -1.90
C ILE A 21 -5.85 18.19 -1.11
N ALA A 22 -6.49 19.36 -1.18
CA ALA A 22 -6.00 20.57 -0.52
C ALA A 22 -6.36 20.63 0.98
N THR A 23 -7.41 19.95 1.41
CA THR A 23 -7.98 20.12 2.75
C THR A 23 -8.14 18.82 3.53
N ASP A 24 -8.41 17.72 2.84
CA ASP A 24 -8.60 16.42 3.45
C ASP A 24 -7.27 15.76 3.82
N ARG A 25 -7.34 14.83 4.77
CA ARG A 25 -6.16 14.19 5.36
C ARG A 25 -6.30 12.67 5.29
N ILE A 26 -5.15 12.00 5.27
CA ILE A 26 -5.07 10.55 5.47
C ILE A 26 -5.33 10.27 6.96
N VAL A 27 -6.26 9.35 7.24
CA VAL A 27 -6.63 8.89 8.59
C VAL A 27 -5.94 7.56 8.90
N GLU A 28 -5.87 6.67 7.92
CA GLU A 28 -5.23 5.36 8.02
C GLU A 28 -4.46 5.07 6.73
N ILE A 29 -3.34 4.34 6.84
CA ILE A 29 -2.65 3.78 5.70
C ILE A 29 -2.29 2.32 5.97
N ALA A 30 -2.73 1.44 5.07
CA ALA A 30 -2.33 0.03 5.05
C ALA A 30 -1.33 -0.20 3.91
N VAL A 31 -0.23 -0.89 4.18
CA VAL A 31 0.83 -1.14 3.22
C VAL A 31 1.14 -2.63 3.19
N LEU A 32 1.11 -3.24 2.00
CA LEU A 32 1.57 -4.60 1.71
C LEU A 32 2.70 -4.54 0.68
N LYS A 33 3.90 -4.94 1.10
CA LYS A 33 5.06 -5.11 0.22
C LYS A 33 5.19 -6.58 -0.18
N VAL A 34 5.34 -6.82 -1.48
CA VAL A 34 5.58 -8.15 -2.06
C VAL A 34 6.93 -8.16 -2.77
N PHE A 35 7.81 -9.09 -2.40
CA PHE A 35 9.14 -9.24 -2.97
C PHE A 35 9.14 -10.21 -4.16
N PRO A 36 10.14 -10.16 -5.06
CA PRO A 36 10.30 -11.11 -6.17
C PRO A 36 10.31 -12.58 -5.78
N ASN A 37 10.81 -12.90 -4.58
CA ASN A 37 10.84 -14.26 -4.04
C ASN A 37 9.49 -14.71 -3.42
N GLY A 38 8.46 -13.88 -3.48
CA GLY A 38 7.14 -14.17 -2.91
C GLY A 38 6.96 -13.79 -1.43
N ASN A 39 8.01 -13.32 -0.74
CA ASN A 39 7.91 -12.85 0.63
C ASN A 39 6.99 -11.62 0.72
N LYS A 40 6.34 -11.47 1.88
CA LYS A 40 5.38 -10.39 2.14
C LYS A 40 5.68 -9.73 3.48
N GLU A 41 5.56 -8.40 3.50
CA GLU A 41 5.61 -7.58 4.71
C GLU A 41 4.40 -6.65 4.71
N SER A 42 3.73 -6.50 5.84
CA SER A 42 2.60 -5.59 5.97
C SER A 42 2.70 -4.70 7.20
N LYS A 43 2.21 -3.47 7.07
CA LYS A 43 2.09 -2.53 8.18
C LYS A 43 0.88 -1.62 7.98
N THR A 44 0.20 -1.35 9.10
CA THR A 44 -0.89 -0.39 9.20
C THR A 44 -0.51 0.66 10.24
N TRP A 45 -0.89 1.92 10.00
CA TRP A 45 -0.74 3.04 10.91
C TRP A 45 -2.07 3.75 11.12
#